data_AF-G2PHQ5-F1
#
_entry.id   AF-G2PHQ5-F1
#
_cell.length_a   1.000
_cell.length_b   1.000
_cell.length_c   1.000
_cell.angle_alpha   90.00
_cell.angle_beta   90.00
_cell.angle_gamma   90.00
#
_symmetry.space_group_name_H-M   'P 1'
#
loop_
_entity.id
_entity.type
_entity.pdbx_description
1 polymer ?
#
loop_
_entity_poly.entity_id
_entity_poly.type
_entity_poly.pdbx_seq_one_letter_code
_entity_poly.pdbx_strand_id
1 'polypeptide(L)'
;MAGVKLSRAEELEYGTGWRVKGVVDDTDQCEHCGRRGLKRVVAMVPLDADGNEDGDAAYFGTGCAVGYIKRGTLRGRVTGAAVWTAALVAERERVERRRWAGEILAKYGHVTGFHPIQKAAVFFVYNPHTADRGHAWGAAEVDWFVSEADKAMEGVPAETRAQYIELGRKALGLPERQTA
;
A
#
# COMPACT_ATOMS: atom_id res chain seq x y z
N MET A 1 -23.40 26.14 -34.53
CA MET A 1 -22.70 24.86 -34.72
C MET A 1 -22.59 24.19 -33.36
N ALA A 2 -23.12 22.98 -33.26
CA ALA A 2 -23.42 22.29 -32.03
C ALA A 2 -22.13 21.95 -31.27
N GLY A 3 -22.14 22.22 -29.96
CA GLY A 3 -21.07 21.85 -29.04
C GLY A 3 -20.80 20.34 -29.10
N VAL A 4 -19.51 20.01 -29.11
CA VAL A 4 -19.00 18.64 -29.04
C VAL A 4 -19.58 17.99 -27.79
N LYS A 5 -20.60 17.16 -27.98
CA LYS A 5 -21.05 16.20 -26.98
C LYS A 5 -20.01 15.08 -26.97
N LEU A 6 -19.07 15.14 -26.03
CA LEU A 6 -18.27 13.96 -25.67
C LEU A 6 -19.25 12.91 -25.14
N SER A 7 -19.69 12.00 -26.00
CA SER A 7 -20.55 10.89 -25.61
C SER A 7 -19.71 9.72 -25.13
N ARG A 8 -20.09 9.24 -23.94
CA ARG A 8 -20.29 7.80 -23.66
C ARG A 8 -19.06 6.91 -23.78
N ALA A 9 -18.39 6.68 -22.66
CA ALA A 9 -17.81 5.37 -22.33
C ALA A 9 -16.67 4.81 -23.23
N GLU A 10 -16.20 5.54 -24.25
CA GLU A 10 -15.25 4.99 -25.24
C GLU A 10 -13.77 5.04 -24.85
N GLU A 11 -13.41 5.41 -23.62
CA GLU A 11 -12.03 5.25 -23.10
C GLU A 11 -12.01 4.71 -21.66
N LEU A 12 -13.00 3.87 -21.31
CA LEU A 12 -12.82 2.93 -20.20
C LEU A 12 -12.41 1.58 -20.77
N GLU A 13 -11.21 1.57 -21.36
CA GLU A 13 -10.33 0.39 -21.46
C GLU A 13 -9.71 0.05 -20.09
N TYR A 14 -10.27 0.62 -19.02
CA TYR A 14 -9.95 0.32 -17.63
C TYR A 14 -10.97 -0.71 -17.17
N GLY A 15 -10.45 -1.87 -16.76
CA GLY A 15 -11.24 -3.05 -16.46
C GLY A 15 -12.28 -2.88 -15.35
N THR A 16 -12.81 -4.01 -14.93
CA THR A 16 -14.15 -4.19 -14.38
C THR A 16 -14.48 -3.51 -13.04
N GLY A 17 -13.61 -2.65 -12.49
CA GLY A 17 -13.86 -1.97 -11.23
C GLY A 17 -12.81 -0.94 -10.83
N TRP A 18 -13.00 -0.36 -9.64
CA TRP A 18 -12.05 0.56 -9.03
C TRP A 18 -11.79 0.17 -7.58
N ARG A 19 -10.53 0.21 -7.15
CA ARG A 19 -10.14 0.03 -5.75
C ARG A 19 -9.77 1.38 -5.13
N VAL A 20 -10.31 1.65 -3.94
CA VAL A 20 -9.93 2.82 -3.15
C VAL A 20 -8.58 2.56 -2.49
N LYS A 21 -7.62 3.45 -2.72
CA LYS A 21 -6.24 3.32 -2.24
C LYS A 21 -5.93 4.13 -0.99
N GLY A 22 -6.69 5.19 -0.74
CA GLY A 22 -6.39 6.13 0.34
C GLY A 22 -6.97 7.51 0.07
N VAL A 23 -6.63 8.43 0.96
CA VAL A 23 -6.90 9.86 0.82
C VAL A 23 -5.57 10.58 0.58
N VAL A 24 -5.58 11.59 -0.29
CA VAL A 24 -4.43 12.47 -0.50
C VAL A 24 -4.83 13.92 -0.25
N ASP A 25 -3.88 14.66 0.32
CA ASP A 25 -4.01 16.09 0.59
C ASP A 25 -3.08 16.93 -0.33
N ASP A 26 -2.27 16.28 -1.17
CA ASP A 26 -1.28 16.92 -2.06
C ASP A 26 -1.89 17.51 -3.34
N THR A 27 -3.13 17.14 -3.66
CA THR A 27 -3.88 17.67 -4.80
C THR A 27 -5.28 18.09 -4.35
N ASP A 28 -5.74 19.20 -4.90
CA ASP A 28 -7.08 19.76 -4.65
C ASP A 28 -7.98 19.64 -5.90
N GLN A 29 -7.53 18.92 -6.93
CA GLN A 29 -8.20 18.78 -8.22
C GLN A 29 -8.73 17.37 -8.44
N CYS A 30 -9.98 17.27 -8.93
CA CYS A 30 -10.54 16.02 -9.44
C CYS A 30 -10.15 15.81 -10.90
N GLU A 31 -9.51 14.68 -11.22
CA GLU A 31 -9.08 14.34 -12.58
C GLU A 31 -10.25 13.99 -13.50
N HIS A 32 -11.39 13.54 -12.95
CA HIS A 32 -12.58 13.26 -13.77
C HIS A 32 -13.27 14.51 -14.30
N CYS A 33 -13.58 15.45 -13.42
CA CYS A 33 -14.44 16.60 -13.73
C CYS A 33 -13.69 17.93 -13.75
N GLY A 34 -12.38 17.92 -13.47
CA GLY A 34 -11.53 19.09 -13.44
C GLY A 34 -11.76 20.03 -12.26
N ARG A 35 -12.73 19.75 -11.37
CA ARG A 35 -13.07 20.63 -10.23
C ARG A 35 -11.88 20.79 -9.29
N ARG A 36 -11.54 22.04 -8.95
CA ARG A 36 -10.45 22.45 -8.06
C ARG A 36 -10.96 22.97 -6.71
N GLY A 37 -10.05 23.22 -5.76
CA GLY A 37 -10.39 23.68 -4.42
C GLY A 37 -11.05 22.62 -3.56
N LEU A 38 -10.78 21.34 -3.85
CA LEU A 38 -11.24 20.23 -3.02
C LEU A 38 -10.39 20.18 -1.76
N LYS A 39 -11.03 20.12 -0.60
CA LYS A 39 -10.30 20.03 0.68
C LYS A 39 -9.45 18.75 0.80
N ARG A 40 -9.91 17.66 0.17
CA ARG A 40 -9.28 16.33 0.17
C ARG A 40 -9.71 15.56 -1.06
N VAL A 41 -8.84 14.69 -1.56
CA VAL A 41 -9.05 13.89 -2.78
C VAL A 41 -8.86 12.41 -2.46
N VAL A 42 -9.65 11.55 -3.12
CA VAL A 42 -9.60 10.09 -2.94
C VAL A 42 -8.78 9.51 -4.08
N ALA A 43 -7.73 8.77 -3.73
CA ALA A 43 -6.93 8.01 -4.68
C ALA A 43 -7.61 6.68 -4.99
N MET A 44 -7.74 6.35 -6.27
CA MET A 44 -8.39 5.13 -6.74
C MET A 44 -7.56 4.52 -7.87
N VAL A 45 -7.43 3.19 -7.88
CA VAL A 45 -6.71 2.47 -8.95
C VAL A 45 -7.71 1.66 -9.76
N PRO A 46 -7.62 1.66 -11.09
CA PRO A 46 -8.46 0.81 -11.93
C PRO A 46 -8.13 -0.66 -11.68
N LEU A 47 -9.10 -1.54 -11.87
CA LEU A 47 -8.89 -2.99 -11.77
C LEU A 47 -9.04 -3.63 -13.15
N ASP A 48 -8.24 -4.65 -13.45
CA ASP A 48 -8.39 -5.46 -14.66
C ASP A 48 -9.64 -6.38 -14.58
N ALA A 49 -9.79 -7.28 -15.56
CA ALA A 49 -10.89 -8.26 -15.57
C ALA A 49 -10.77 -9.32 -14.46
N ASP A 50 -9.57 -9.53 -13.93
CA ASP A 50 -9.24 -10.50 -12.88
C ASP A 50 -9.28 -9.88 -11.48
N GLY A 51 -9.50 -8.56 -11.38
CA GLY A 51 -9.56 -7.80 -10.13
C GLY A 51 -8.19 -7.38 -9.59
N ASN A 52 -7.14 -7.49 -10.40
CA ASN A 52 -5.82 -6.94 -10.08
C ASN A 52 -5.76 -5.47 -10.44
N GLU A 53 -4.81 -4.76 -9.85
CA GLU A 53 -4.60 -3.34 -10.11
C GLU A 53 -4.03 -3.15 -11.52
N ASP A 54 -4.69 -2.28 -12.29
CA ASP A 54 -4.40 -2.04 -13.69
C ASP A 54 -4.07 -0.55 -13.92
N GLY A 55 -2.78 -0.25 -13.89
CA GLY A 55 -2.25 1.11 -14.10
C GLY A 55 -2.12 1.95 -12.83
N ASP A 56 -1.98 3.26 -13.05
CA ASP A 56 -1.67 4.24 -12.00
C ASP A 56 -2.89 4.68 -11.19
N ALA A 57 -2.64 5.23 -10.00
CA ALA A 57 -3.69 5.80 -9.17
C ALA A 57 -4.23 7.09 -9.79
N ALA A 58 -5.55 7.13 -10.02
CA ALA A 58 -6.29 8.31 -10.40
C ALA A 58 -6.92 9.01 -9.19
N TYR A 59 -7.04 10.33 -9.26
CA TYR A 59 -7.41 11.19 -8.15
C TYR A 59 -8.78 11.82 -8.35
N PHE A 60 -9.74 11.41 -7.51
CA PHE A 60 -11.13 11.82 -7.64
C PHE A 60 -11.66 12.54 -6.41
N GLY A 61 -12.44 13.60 -6.65
CA GLY A 61 -13.32 14.13 -5.62
C GLY A 61 -14.35 13.07 -5.20
N THR A 62 -14.76 13.10 -3.93
CA THR A 62 -15.66 12.09 -3.33
C THR A 62 -16.95 11.86 -4.14
N GLY A 63 -17.53 12.91 -4.73
CA GLY A 63 -18.72 12.80 -5.58
C GLY A 63 -18.47 12.01 -6.88
N CYS A 64 -17.33 12.24 -7.53
CA CYS A 64 -16.94 11.52 -8.75
C CYS A 64 -16.56 10.07 -8.43
N ALA A 65 -15.82 9.86 -7.34
CA ALA A 65 -15.47 8.53 -6.84
C ALA A 65 -16.71 7.66 -6.59
N VAL A 66 -17.75 8.21 -5.95
CA VAL A 66 -19.05 7.51 -5.78
C VAL A 66 -19.65 7.11 -7.12
N GLY A 67 -19.58 8.00 -8.12
CA GLY A 67 -20.08 7.75 -9.47
C GLY A 67 -19.41 6.55 -10.12
N TYR A 68 -18.08 6.45 -10.04
CA TYR A 68 -17.31 5.34 -10.58
C TYR A 68 -17.53 4.03 -9.82
N ILE A 69 -17.51 4.08 -8.48
CA ILE A 69 -17.71 2.89 -7.65
C ILE A 69 -19.10 2.27 -7.90
N LYS A 70 -20.15 3.10 -8.03
CA LYS A 70 -21.51 2.64 -8.36
C LYS A 70 -21.62 1.97 -9.72
N ARG A 71 -20.72 2.29 -10.66
CA ARG A 71 -20.76 1.75 -12.03
C ARG A 71 -20.00 0.43 -12.18
N GLY A 72 -19.05 0.11 -11.29
CA GLY A 72 -18.16 -1.04 -11.49
C GLY A 72 -18.01 -2.03 -10.34
N THR A 73 -18.10 -1.63 -9.05
CA THR A 73 -17.45 -2.45 -8.00
C THR A 73 -18.31 -2.76 -6.76
N LEU A 74 -19.32 -1.94 -6.45
CA LEU A 74 -20.19 -2.14 -5.30
C LEU A 74 -21.65 -2.19 -5.75
N ARG A 75 -22.28 -3.37 -5.69
CA ARG A 75 -23.71 -3.56 -5.92
C ARG A 75 -24.48 -2.93 -4.74
N GLY A 76 -24.84 -1.66 -4.85
CA GLY A 76 -25.64 -0.99 -3.82
C GLY A 76 -25.59 0.54 -3.85
N ARG A 77 -26.29 1.17 -2.90
CA ARG A 77 -26.31 2.62 -2.74
C ARG A 77 -25.04 3.09 -2.04
N VAL A 78 -23.99 3.36 -2.80
CA VAL A 78 -22.76 3.97 -2.27
C VAL A 78 -22.97 5.46 -2.03
N THR A 79 -22.55 5.96 -0.87
CA THR A 79 -22.57 7.39 -0.51
C THR A 79 -21.15 7.93 -0.48
N GLY A 80 -21.00 9.26 -0.55
CA GLY A 80 -19.68 9.90 -0.39
C GLY A 80 -19.01 9.56 0.94
N ALA A 81 -19.80 9.42 2.00
CA ALA A 81 -19.31 9.00 3.31
C ALA A 81 -18.75 7.57 3.29
N ALA A 82 -19.40 6.62 2.61
CA ALA A 82 -18.89 5.25 2.50
C ALA A 82 -17.55 5.18 1.76
N VAL A 83 -17.43 5.94 0.65
CA VAL A 83 -16.16 6.05 -0.10
C VAL A 83 -15.07 6.66 0.76
N TRP A 84 -15.42 7.71 1.51
CA TRP A 84 -14.50 8.38 2.41
C TRP A 84 -14.01 7.46 3.52
N THR A 85 -14.90 6.73 4.19
CA THR A 85 -14.55 5.75 5.21
C THR A 85 -13.65 4.66 4.63
N ALA A 86 -13.97 4.12 3.45
CA ALA A 86 -13.12 3.14 2.78
C ALA A 86 -11.73 3.69 2.47
N ALA A 87 -11.64 4.95 2.06
CA ALA A 87 -10.36 5.61 1.79
C ALA A 87 -9.52 5.79 3.05
N LEU A 88 -10.13 6.19 4.17
CA LEU A 88 -9.43 6.29 5.45
C LEU A 88 -8.95 4.92 5.96
N VAL A 89 -9.76 3.87 5.78
CA VAL A 89 -9.39 2.50 6.14
C VAL A 89 -8.21 2.04 5.28
N ALA A 90 -8.27 2.22 3.97
CA ALA A 90 -7.19 1.85 3.06
C ALA A 90 -5.87 2.60 3.38
N GLU A 91 -5.96 3.89 3.72
CA GLU A 91 -4.79 4.67 4.14
C GLU A 91 -4.20 4.13 5.44
N ARG A 92 -5.06 3.83 6.43
CA ARG A 92 -4.63 3.23 7.69
C ARG A 92 -3.95 1.88 7.48
N GLU A 93 -4.55 0.99 6.68
CA GLU A 93 -3.98 -0.32 6.35
C GLU A 93 -2.62 -0.16 5.65
N ARG A 94 -2.47 0.79 4.74
CA ARG A 94 -1.18 1.12 4.10
C ARG A 94 -0.14 1.55 5.13
N VAL A 95 -0.49 2.45 6.04
CA VAL A 95 0.41 2.92 7.11
C VAL A 95 0.79 1.78 8.06
N GLU A 96 -0.17 0.94 8.46
CA GLU A 96 0.07 -0.23 9.30
C GLU A 96 0.97 -1.25 8.59
N ARG A 97 0.77 -1.47 7.29
CA ARG A 97 1.62 -2.35 6.47
C ARG A 97 3.05 -1.83 6.38
N ARG A 98 3.25 -0.52 6.21
CA ARG A 98 4.57 0.13 6.24
C ARG A 98 5.23 0.03 7.61
N ARG A 99 4.46 0.21 8.70
CA ARG A 99 4.98 0.02 10.06
C ARG A 99 5.47 -1.41 10.29
N TRP A 100 4.66 -2.40 9.93
CA TRP A 100 5.05 -3.80 9.96
C TRP A 100 6.32 -4.05 9.14
N ALA A 101 6.40 -3.51 7.92
CA ALA A 101 7.57 -3.65 7.07
C ALA A 101 8.83 -3.03 7.72
N GLY A 102 8.70 -1.89 8.39
CA GLY A 102 9.78 -1.27 9.17
C GLY A 102 10.30 -2.20 10.27
N GLU A 103 9.41 -2.85 11.02
CA GLU A 103 9.78 -3.85 12.04
C GLU A 103 10.49 -5.08 11.45
N ILE A 104 10.00 -5.57 10.31
CA ILE A 104 10.62 -6.71 9.61
C ILE A 104 12.03 -6.37 9.12
N LEU A 105 12.19 -5.22 8.47
CA LEU A 105 13.49 -4.75 7.99
C LEU A 105 14.45 -4.46 9.14
N ALA A 106 13.95 -3.98 10.29
CA ALA A 106 14.74 -3.81 11.50
C ALA A 106 15.28 -5.15 12.03
N LYS A 107 14.44 -6.20 12.07
CA LYS A 107 14.83 -7.54 12.53
C LYS A 107 15.78 -8.25 11.58
N TYR A 108 15.46 -8.27 10.28
CA TYR A 108 16.08 -9.20 9.34
C TYR A 108 16.78 -8.55 8.16
N GLY A 109 16.55 -7.26 7.89
CA GLY A 109 17.13 -6.58 6.72
C GLY A 109 18.67 -6.60 6.69
N HIS A 110 19.30 -6.78 7.85
CA HIS A 110 20.76 -6.85 7.97
C HIS A 110 21.37 -8.23 7.68
N VAL A 111 20.56 -9.29 7.59
CA VAL A 111 21.05 -10.67 7.39
C VAL A 111 20.71 -11.25 6.03
N THR A 112 20.14 -10.46 5.12
CA THR A 112 19.72 -10.89 3.77
C THR A 112 20.87 -11.49 2.95
N GLY A 113 22.10 -11.01 3.15
CA GLY A 113 23.31 -11.54 2.50
C GLY A 113 24.03 -12.66 3.26
N PHE A 114 23.51 -13.11 4.41
CA PHE A 114 24.20 -14.10 5.25
C PHE A 114 24.01 -15.52 4.74
N HIS A 115 24.85 -16.45 5.22
CA HIS A 115 24.67 -17.89 4.97
C HIS A 115 23.33 -18.38 5.56
N PRO A 116 22.61 -19.33 4.95
CA PRO A 116 21.29 -19.78 5.42
C PRO A 116 21.23 -20.16 6.91
N ILE A 117 22.26 -20.83 7.44
CA ILE A 117 22.33 -21.19 8.86
C ILE A 117 22.32 -19.94 9.76
N GLN A 118 23.03 -18.87 9.36
CA GLN A 118 23.08 -17.61 10.11
C GLN A 118 21.75 -16.87 10.03
N LYS A 119 21.09 -16.84 8.87
CA LYS A 119 19.73 -16.30 8.72
C LYS A 119 18.76 -16.99 9.67
N ALA A 120 18.77 -18.32 9.67
CA ALA A 120 17.91 -19.12 10.52
C ALA A 120 18.20 -18.91 12.01
N ALA A 121 19.47 -18.78 12.40
CA ALA A 121 19.83 -18.46 13.78
C ALA A 121 19.20 -17.14 14.24
N VAL A 122 19.31 -16.08 13.43
CA VAL A 122 18.66 -14.79 13.73
C VAL A 122 17.14 -14.91 13.73
N PHE A 123 16.56 -15.67 12.79
CA PHE A 123 15.13 -15.92 12.75
C PHE A 123 14.60 -16.54 14.05
N PHE A 124 15.28 -17.57 14.56
CA PHE A 124 14.86 -18.27 15.78
C PHE A 124 15.09 -17.48 17.06
N VAL A 125 15.96 -16.46 17.06
CA VAL A 125 16.04 -15.49 18.18
C VAL A 125 14.70 -14.77 18.37
N TYR A 126 14.04 -14.40 17.28
CA TYR A 126 12.74 -13.72 17.33
C TYR A 126 11.54 -14.68 17.31
N ASN A 127 11.71 -15.92 16.83
CA ASN A 127 10.64 -16.91 16.68
C ASN A 127 11.03 -18.28 17.28
N PRO A 128 11.35 -18.35 18.59
CA PRO A 128 11.90 -19.57 19.19
C PRO A 128 10.94 -20.76 19.14
N HIS A 129 9.63 -20.50 19.06
CA HIS A 129 8.58 -21.51 18.98
C HIS A 129 8.53 -22.28 17.65
N THR A 130 9.39 -21.94 16.68
CA THR A 130 9.44 -22.57 15.35
C THR A 130 10.77 -23.26 15.06
N ALA A 131 11.65 -23.38 16.06
CA ALA A 131 13.00 -23.92 15.90
C ALA A 131 13.04 -25.38 15.41
N ASP A 132 11.97 -26.15 15.65
CA ASP A 132 11.80 -27.52 15.22
C ASP A 132 11.68 -27.69 13.69
N ARG A 133 11.35 -26.62 12.96
CA ARG A 133 11.22 -26.63 11.50
C ARG A 133 12.53 -26.66 10.72
N GLY A 134 13.66 -26.46 11.40
CA GLY A 134 15.00 -26.56 10.83
C GLY A 134 15.48 -25.31 10.08
N HIS A 135 16.79 -25.27 9.82
CA HIS A 135 17.46 -24.05 9.35
C HIS A 135 17.09 -23.64 7.91
N ALA A 136 16.85 -24.59 7.01
CA ALA A 136 16.47 -24.27 5.63
C ALA A 136 15.14 -23.51 5.58
N TRP A 137 14.17 -23.93 6.39
CA TRP A 137 12.87 -23.25 6.50
C TRP A 137 13.03 -21.84 7.10
N GLY A 138 13.73 -21.71 8.24
CA GLY A 138 13.93 -20.39 8.86
C GLY A 138 14.68 -19.38 7.96
N ALA A 139 15.63 -19.85 7.15
CA ALA A 139 16.31 -19.00 6.16
C ALA A 139 15.36 -18.52 5.05
N ALA A 140 14.51 -19.41 4.53
CA ALA A 140 13.52 -19.07 3.52
C ALA A 140 12.46 -18.09 4.05
N GLU A 141 12.03 -18.24 5.31
CA GLU A 141 11.11 -17.30 5.96
C GLU A 141 11.70 -15.90 6.06
N VAL A 142 12.99 -15.77 6.42
CA VAL A 142 13.69 -14.48 6.42
C VAL A 142 13.64 -13.82 5.04
N ASP A 143 13.94 -14.57 3.99
CA ASP A 143 13.95 -14.05 2.62
C ASP A 143 12.55 -13.63 2.17
N TRP A 144 11.53 -14.41 2.52
CA TRP A 144 10.13 -14.08 2.25
C TRP A 144 9.69 -12.82 3.02
N PHE A 145 9.97 -12.73 4.32
CA PHE A 145 9.62 -11.58 5.15
C PHE A 145 10.24 -10.29 4.61
N VAL A 146 11.54 -10.31 4.31
CA VAL A 146 12.22 -9.13 3.78
C VAL A 146 11.66 -8.73 2.42
N SER A 147 11.43 -9.69 1.52
CA SER A 147 10.80 -9.43 0.21
C SER A 147 9.42 -8.76 0.35
N GLU A 148 8.57 -9.25 1.25
CA GLU A 148 7.25 -8.67 1.50
C GLU A 148 7.33 -7.28 2.15
N ALA A 149 8.32 -7.06 3.03
CA ALA A 149 8.56 -5.75 3.62
C ALA A 149 9.07 -4.74 2.59
N ASP A 150 9.93 -5.16 1.66
CA ASP A 150 10.43 -4.30 0.58
C ASP A 150 9.31 -3.89 -0.38
N LYS A 151 8.42 -4.82 -0.76
CA LYS A 151 7.20 -4.49 -1.55
C LYS A 151 6.30 -3.49 -0.84
N ALA A 152 6.10 -3.66 0.47
CA ALA A 152 5.30 -2.72 1.27
C ALA A 152 5.93 -1.32 1.37
N MET A 153 7.24 -1.22 1.15
CA MET A 153 8.02 0.03 1.13
C MET A 153 8.26 0.56 -0.28
N GLU A 154 7.73 -0.07 -1.31
CA GLU A 154 7.87 0.39 -2.69
C GLU A 154 7.30 1.81 -2.86
N GLY A 155 8.06 2.69 -3.52
CA GLY A 155 7.71 4.10 -3.70
C GLY A 155 7.82 4.96 -2.43
N VAL A 156 8.26 4.40 -1.29
CA VAL A 156 8.52 5.18 -0.07
C VAL A 156 9.91 5.83 -0.18
N PRO A 157 10.05 7.15 0.02
CA PRO A 157 11.35 7.82 0.00
C PRO A 157 12.34 7.20 1.00
N ALA A 158 13.63 7.23 0.67
CA ALA A 158 14.67 6.55 1.46
C ALA A 158 14.71 7.05 2.91
N GLU A 159 14.54 8.36 3.12
CA GLU A 159 14.47 8.97 4.45
C GLU A 159 13.25 8.49 5.25
N THR A 160 12.09 8.38 4.61
CA THR A 160 10.86 7.89 5.24
C THR A 160 10.98 6.40 5.55
N ARG A 161 11.58 5.62 4.64
CA ARG A 161 11.88 4.20 4.87
C ARG A 161 12.80 4.01 6.07
N ALA A 162 13.84 4.84 6.20
CA ALA A 162 14.74 4.84 7.36
C ALA A 162 13.99 5.16 8.66
N GLN A 163 13.08 6.14 8.65
CA GLN A 163 12.23 6.45 9.81
C GLN A 163 11.35 5.27 10.24
N TYR A 164 10.73 4.56 9.30
CA TYR A 164 9.94 3.37 9.63
C TYR A 164 10.80 2.25 10.22
N ILE A 165 12.00 2.03 9.70
CA ILE A 165 12.95 1.04 10.24
C ILE A 165 13.33 1.43 11.67
N GLU A 166 13.63 2.71 11.92
CA GLU A 166 14.00 3.21 13.25
C GLU A 166 12.85 3.08 14.25
N LEU A 167 11.63 3.43 13.84
CA LEU A 167 10.42 3.17 14.63
C LEU A 167 10.26 1.67 14.95
N GLY A 168 10.55 0.80 13.98
CA GLY A 168 10.55 -0.64 14.18
C GLY A 168 11.60 -1.10 15.20
N ARG A 169 12.84 -0.58 15.12
CA ARG A 169 13.90 -0.86 16.09
C ARG A 169 13.49 -0.45 17.50
N LYS A 170 12.95 0.76 17.66
CA LYS A 170 12.47 1.29 18.93
C LYS A 170 11.34 0.45 19.51
N ALA A 171 10.37 0.04 18.68
CA ALA A 171 9.25 -0.82 19.12
C ALA A 171 9.72 -2.20 19.62
N LEU A 172 10.83 -2.70 19.06
CA LEU A 172 11.43 -3.99 19.41
C LEU A 172 12.49 -3.90 20.50
N GLY A 173 12.81 -2.71 21.02
CA GLY A 173 13.88 -2.50 22.00
C GLY A 173 15.28 -2.82 21.46
N LEU A 174 15.49 -2.74 20.14
CA LEU A 174 16.79 -2.97 19.53
C LEU A 174 17.68 -1.73 19.70
N PRO A 175 18.99 -1.89 19.91
CA PRO A 175 19.90 -0.76 20.06
C PRO A 175 19.90 0.10 18.79
N GLU A 176 20.14 1.41 18.89
CA GLU A 176 20.34 2.25 17.71
C GLU A 176 21.53 1.72 16.90
N ARG A 177 21.41 1.69 15.57
CA ARG A 177 22.58 1.39 14.74
C ARG A 177 23.52 2.58 14.85
N GLN A 178 24.69 2.38 15.44
CA GLN A 178 25.77 3.36 15.31
C GLN A 178 26.09 3.48 13.82
N THR A 179 25.79 4.64 13.23
CA THR A 179 26.27 4.99 11.90
C THR A 179 27.78 5.10 11.99
N ALA A 180 28.48 4.14 11.38
CA ALA A 180 29.90 4.26 11.07
C ALA A 180 30.11 5.27 9.94
#